data_AF-A0A453HP01-F1
#
_entry.id   AF-A0A453HP01-F1
#
_cell.length_a   1.000
_cell.length_b   1.000
_cell.length_c   1.000
_cell.angle_alpha   90.00
_cell.angle_beta   90.00
_cell.angle_gamma   90.00
#
_symmetry.space_group_name_H-M   'P 1'
#
loop_
_entity.id
_entity.type
_entity.pdbx_description
1 polymer ?
#
loop_
_entity_poly.entity_id
_entity_poly.type
_entity_poly.pdbx_seq_one_letter_code
_entity_poly.pdbx_strand_id
1 'polypeptide(L)' 'MAAFDHFYSLATGNFSDLNRAMIILLPKKDGATTVSDFRPISLIHSIAKLIAKVLSMRLAIVIDQ' A
#
# COMPACT_ATOMS: atom_id res chain seq x y z
N MET A 1 19.69 6.16 1.74
CA MET A 1 18.72 5.21 2.31
C MET A 1 17.88 5.79 3.45
N ALA A 2 18.02 7.08 3.82
CA ALA A 2 17.40 7.66 5.02
C ALA A 2 15.93 7.31 5.26
N ALA A 3 15.04 7.36 4.25
CA ALA A 3 13.64 6.97 4.42
C ALA A 3 13.46 5.49 4.81
N PHE A 4 14.24 4.59 4.22
CA PHE A 4 14.25 3.16 4.57
C PHE A 4 14.92 2.92 5.93
N ASP A 5 15.95 3.69 6.27
CA ASP A 5 16.63 3.60 7.59
C ASP A 5 15.70 4.06 8.72
N HIS A 6 14.96 5.15 8.50
CA HIS A 6 13.90 5.61 9.41
C HIS A 6 12.76 4.60 9.52
N PHE A 7 12.37 3.97 8.42
CA PHE A 7 11.33 2.93 8.44
C PHE A 7 11.82 1.68 9.21
N TYR A 8 13.05 1.25 8.97
CA TYR A 8 13.66 0.09 9.63
C TYR A 8 13.87 0.32 11.14
N SER A 9 14.30 1.52 11.54
CA SER A 9 14.44 1.91 12.95
C SER A 9 13.10 2.15 13.66
N LEU A 10 11.96 1.93 12.97
CA LEU A 10 10.61 2.15 13.49
C LEU A 10 10.45 3.58 14.04
N ALA A 11 11.14 4.55 13.42
CA ALA A 11 11.05 5.94 13.83
C ALA A 11 9.61 6.42 13.62
N THR A 12 8.89 6.61 14.73
CA THR A 12 7.44 6.84 14.80
C THR A 12 7.00 8.27 14.47
N GLY A 13 7.87 9.07 13.85
CA GLY A 13 7.56 10.45 13.45
C GLY A 13 6.47 10.51 12.37
N ASN A 14 6.80 11.04 11.19
CA ASN A 14 5.83 11.25 10.10
C ASN A 14 5.30 9.95 9.44
N PHE A 15 5.49 8.77 10.03
CA PHE A 15 5.07 7.49 9.48
C PHE A 15 3.77 6.94 10.07
N SER A 16 3.17 7.59 11.07
CA SER A 16 1.83 7.22 11.55
C SER A 16 0.78 7.22 10.42
N ASP A 17 0.91 8.13 9.46
CA ASP A 17 0.00 8.22 8.31
C ASP A 17 0.19 7.10 7.29
N LEU A 18 1.32 6.38 7.30
CA LEU A 18 1.50 5.19 6.45
C LEU A 18 0.52 4.07 6.81
N ASN A 19 -0.01 4.07 8.04
CA ASN A 19 -1.04 3.12 8.50
C ASN A 19 -2.46 3.51 8.08
N ARG A 20 -2.62 4.60 7.32
CA ARG A 20 -3.90 5.06 6.79
C ARG A 20 -3.98 4.84 5.28
N ALA A 21 -5.18 4.53 4.81
CA ALA A 21 -5.51 4.38 3.40
C ALA A 21 -6.84 5.07 3.10
N MET A 22 -6.95 5.64 1.91
CA MET A 22 -8.23 6.09 1.37
C MET A 22 -8.90 4.93 0.65
N ILE A 23 -10.14 4.61 1.02
CA ILE A 23 -10.93 3.59 0.33
C ILE A 23 -11.66 4.26 -0.83
N ILE A 24 -11.32 3.85 -2.06
CA ILE A 24 -11.95 4.33 -3.29
C ILE A 24 -12.84 3.22 -3.83
N LEU A 25 -14.09 3.55 -4.16
CA LEU A 25 -15.04 2.63 -4.77
C LEU A 25 -14.96 2.75 -6.30
N LEU A 26 -14.43 1.73 -6.97
CA LEU A 26 -14.45 1.66 -8.43
C LEU A 26 -15.72 0.95 -8.92
N PRO A 27 -16.53 1.56 -9.81
CA PRO A 27 -17.70 0.88 -10.37
C PRO A 27 -17.26 -0.30 -11.24
N LYS A 28 -17.95 -1.44 -11.11
CA LYS A 28 -17.72 -2.62 -11.97
C LYS A 28 -18.53 -2.58 -13.27
N LYS A 29 -19.60 -1.78 -13.30
CA LYS A 29 -20.55 -1.66 -14.41
C LYS A 29 -21.09 -0.23 -14.47
N ASP A 30 -21.58 0.18 -15.63
CA ASP A 30 -22.29 1.44 -15.79
C ASP A 30 -23.59 1.43 -14.98
N GLY A 31 -23.93 2.58 -14.38
CA GLY A 31 -25.11 2.69 -13.52
C GLY A 31 -25.00 1.92 -12.20
N ALA A 32 -23.79 1.76 -11.66
CA ALA A 32 -23.58 1.16 -10.34
C ALA A 32 -24.36 1.93 -9.25
N THR A 33 -25.24 1.22 -8.53
CA THR A 33 -26.18 1.82 -7.56
C THR A 33 -26.09 1.17 -6.18
N THR A 34 -25.69 -0.10 -6.12
CA THR A 34 -25.56 -0.85 -4.87
C THR A 34 -24.09 -0.97 -4.47
N VAL A 35 -23.80 -1.12 -3.17
CA VAL A 35 -22.42 -1.31 -2.68
C VAL A 35 -21.73 -2.51 -3.35
N SER A 36 -22.48 -3.58 -3.61
CA SER A 36 -22.01 -4.76 -4.34
C SER A 36 -21.60 -4.50 -5.78
N ASP A 37 -22.01 -3.38 -6.40
CA ASP A 37 -21.60 -3.00 -7.75
C ASP A 37 -20.21 -2.36 -7.80
N PHE A 38 -19.63 -2.02 -6.65
CA PHE A 38 -18.32 -1.41 -6.55
C PHE A 38 -17.25 -2.41 -6.10
N ARG A 39 -16.03 -2.21 -6.57
CA ARG A 39 -14.82 -2.84 -6.06
C ARG A 39 -14.10 -1.81 -5.18
N PRO A 40 -13.96 -2.03 -3.86
CA PRO A 40 -13.14 -1.16 -3.04
C PRO A 40 -11.65 -1.36 -3.39
N ILE A 41 -10.92 -0.26 -3.51
CA ILE A 41 -9.46 -0.25 -3.61
C ILE A 41 -8.92 0.60 -2.48
N SER A 42 -7.86 0.12 -1.83
CA SER A 42 -7.10 0.89 -0.85
C SER A 42 -6.04 1.72 -1.57
N LEU A 43 -6.19 3.04 -1.56
CA LEU A 43 -5.16 3.97 -1.98
C LEU A 43 -4.27 4.29 -0.77
N ILE A 44 -3.07 3.71 -0.76
CA ILE A 44 -2.04 3.91 0.26
C ILE A 44 -1.03 4.98 -0.17
N HIS A 45 -0.27 5.51 0.78
CA HIS A 45 0.84 6.43 0.52
C HIS A 45 1.92 5.79 -0.39
N SER A 46 2.49 6.60 -1.28
CA SER A 46 3.51 6.15 -2.24
C SER A 46 4.74 5.54 -1.56
N ILE A 47 5.15 6.09 -0.41
CA ILE A 47 6.28 5.58 0.39
C ILE A 47 6.04 4.13 0.83
N ALA A 48 4.84 3.82 1.37
CA ALA A 48 4.50 2.45 1.76
C ALA A 48 4.56 1.49 0.55
N LYS A 49 4.10 1.94 -0.62
CA LYS A 49 4.16 1.15 -1.87
C LYS A 49 5.61 0.89 -2.33
N LEU A 50 6.49 1.89 -2.23
CA LEU A 50 7.91 1.75 -2.57
C LEU A 50 8.61 0.76 -1.63
N ILE A 51 8.35 0.87 -0.33
CA ILE A 51 8.90 -0.07 0.67
C ILE A 51 8.45 -1.50 0.36
N ALA A 52 7.15 -1.71 0.14
CA ALA A 52 6.61 -3.02 -0.22
C ALA A 52 7.25 -3.59 -1.51
N LYS A 53 7.47 -2.75 -2.52
CA LYS A 53 8.11 -3.19 -3.78
C LYS A 53 9.55 -3.64 -3.55
N VAL A 54 10.36 -2.88 -2.82
CA VAL A 54 11.75 -3.25 -2.51
C VAL A 54 11.79 -4.55 -1.72
N LEU A 55 10.91 -4.71 -0.72
CA LEU A 55 10.79 -5.96 0.04
C LEU A 55 10.40 -7.14 -0.86
N SER A 56 9.41 -6.97 -1.74
CA SER A 56 9.01 -8.04 -2.67
C SER A 56 10.13 -8.47 -3.61
N MET A 57 10.96 -7.54 -4.08
CA MET A 57 12.09 -7.85 -4.95
C MET A 57 13.18 -8.62 -4.20
N ARG A 58 13.42 -8.25 -2.93
CA ARG A 58 14.35 -8.97 -2.06
C ARG A 58 13.81 -10.33 -1.61
N LEU A 59 12.50 -10.48 -1.48
CA LEU A 59 11.88 -11.75 -1.10
C LEU A 59 11.82 -12.72 -2.29
N ALA A 60 11.59 -12.22 -3.51
CA ALA A 60 11.52 -13.04 -4.71
C ALA A 60 12.79 -13.88 -4.93
N ILE A 61 13.97 -13.33 -4.63
CA ILE A 61 15.24 -14.06 -4.75
C ILE A 61 15.43 -15.19 -3.72
N VAL A 62 14.61 -15.21 -2.65
CA VAL A 62 14.67 -16.24 -1.60
C VAL A 62 13.57 -17.27 -1.77
N ILE A 63 12.38 -16.86 -2.23
CA ILE A 63 11.23 -17.77 -2.43
C ILE A 63 11.39 -18.66 -3.67
N ASP A 64 12.12 -18.19 -4.69
CA ASP A 64 12.38 -18.95 -5.92
C ASP A 64 13.58 -19.92 -5.80
N GLN A 65 14.19 -20.03 -4.61
CA GLN A 65 15.17 -21.06 -4.25
C GLN A 65 14.50 -22.25 -3.56
#